data_AF-A0YTZ2-F1
#
_entry.id   AF-A0YTZ2-F1
#
_cell.length_a   1.000
_cell.length_b   1.000
_cell.length_c   1.000
_cell.angle_alpha   90.00
_cell.angle_beta   90.00
_cell.angle_gamma   90.00
#
_symmetry.space_group_name_H-M   'P 1'
#
loop_
_entity.id
_entity.type
_entity.pdbx_description
1 polymer ?
#
loop_
_entity_poly.entity_id
_entity_poly.type
_entity_poly.pdbx_seq_one_letter_code
_entity_poly.pdbx_strand_id
1 'polypeptide(L)' 'MENQNRNNWNWGFTTGAENWNGRLAMIGFISAVVIELASGQGLLHFWGLM' A
#
# COMPACT_ATOMS: atom_id res chain seq x y z
N MET A 1 -7.53 30.18 -11.59
CA MET A 1 -8.03 29.57 -10.34
C MET A 1 -9.01 28.48 -10.76
N GLU A 2 -8.56 27.23 -10.89
CA GLU A 2 -9.47 26.10 -11.15
C GLU A 2 -9.45 25.20 -9.92
N ASN A 3 -10.24 25.64 -8.95
CA ASN A 3 -10.60 24.93 -7.75
C ASN A 3 -11.89 24.15 -8.09
N GLN A 4 -12.08 22.96 -7.51
CA GLN A 4 -13.35 22.18 -7.48
C GLN A 4 -13.54 20.99 -8.45
N ASN A 5 -12.66 19.98 -8.47
CA ASN A 5 -13.12 18.57 -8.58
C ASN A 5 -12.07 17.47 -8.24
N ARG A 6 -11.08 17.72 -7.36
CA ARG A 6 -10.15 16.65 -6.93
C ARG A 6 -10.70 15.78 -5.78
N ASN A 7 -11.91 16.10 -5.34
CA ASN A 7 -12.59 15.57 -4.17
C ASN A 7 -13.95 14.93 -4.51
N ASN A 8 -14.27 14.75 -5.79
CA ASN A 8 -15.27 13.76 -6.14
C ASN A 8 -14.62 12.41 -5.81
N TRP A 9 -15.11 11.77 -4.74
CA TRP A 9 -14.82 10.36 -4.45
C TRP A 9 -15.46 9.52 -5.55
N ASN A 10 -14.91 9.66 -6.75
CA ASN A 10 -15.34 8.95 -7.93
C ASN A 10 -14.72 7.57 -7.82
N TRP A 11 -15.51 6.63 -7.30
CA TRP A 11 -15.17 5.22 -7.32
C TRP A 11 -15.18 4.76 -8.78
N GLY A 12 -14.01 4.77 -9.41
CA GLY A 12 -13.78 4.40 -10.80
C GLY A 12 -12.29 4.35 -11.13
N PHE A 13 -11.93 3.91 -12.33
CA PHE A 13 -10.56 3.95 -12.85
C PHE A 13 -10.15 5.40 -13.17
N THR A 14 -9.96 6.21 -12.13
CA THR A 14 -9.46 7.58 -12.23
C THR A 14 -8.00 7.61 -11.82
N THR A 15 -7.20 8.47 -12.48
CA THR A 15 -5.76 8.64 -12.20
C THR A 15 -5.47 8.93 -10.71
N GLY A 16 -6.41 9.54 -9.99
CA GLY A 16 -6.31 9.74 -8.55
C GLY A 16 -6.30 8.43 -7.75
N ALA A 17 -7.17 7.47 -8.09
CA ALA A 17 -7.27 6.17 -7.42
C ALA A 17 -6.08 5.27 -7.73
N GLU A 18 -5.58 5.30 -8.97
CA GLU A 18 -4.38 4.56 -9.39
C GLU A 18 -3.13 5.01 -8.63
N ASN A 19 -2.93 6.33 -8.51
CA ASN A 19 -1.81 6.89 -7.77
C ASN A 19 -1.90 6.59 -6.26
N TRP A 20 -3.10 6.59 -5.70
CA TRP A 20 -3.32 6.20 -4.31
C TRP A 20 -3.05 4.71 -4.09
N ASN A 21 -3.52 3.82 -4.97
CA ASN A 21 -3.24 2.39 -4.88
C ASN A 21 -1.74 2.10 -5.01
N GLY A 22 -1.05 2.74 -5.96
CA GLY A 22 0.39 2.61 -6.13
C GLY A 22 1.19 3.01 -4.89
N ARG A 23 0.81 4.11 -4.22
CA ARG A 23 1.47 4.53 -2.96
C ARG A 23 1.19 3.57 -1.82
N LEU A 24 -0.04 3.08 -1.68
CA LEU A 24 -0.40 2.09 -0.67
C LEU A 24 0.37 0.78 -0.88
N ALA A 25 0.57 0.36 -2.14
CA ALA A 25 1.37 -0.82 -2.48
C ALA A 25 2.85 -0.65 -2.10
N MET A 26 3.46 0.51 -2.38
CA MET A 26 4.85 0.79 -1.98
C MET A 26 5.01 0.76 -0.45
N ILE A 27 4.07 1.37 0.29
CA ILE A 27 4.09 1.35 1.77
C ILE A 27 3.89 -0.07 2.30
N GLY A 28 2.95 -0.82 1.73
CA GLY A 28 2.70 -2.21 2.09
C GLY A 28 3.95 -3.08 1.90
N PHE A 29 4.64 -2.92 0.77
CA PHE A 29 5.88 -3.64 0.49
C PHE A 29 6.99 -3.27 1.48
N ILE A 30 7.22 -1.98 1.73
CA ILE A 30 8.23 -1.54 2.71
C ILE A 30 7.89 -2.05 4.11
N SER A 31 6.61 -2.00 4.50
CA SER A 31 6.17 -2.51 5.80
C SER A 31 6.39 -4.02 5.94
N ALA A 32 6.13 -4.80 4.87
CA ALA A 32 6.39 -6.23 4.84
C ALA A 32 7.89 -6.52 5.03
N VAL A 33 8.76 -5.84 4.27
CA VAL A 33 10.22 -5.97 4.41
C VAL A 33 10.70 -5.58 5.81
N VAL A 34 10.16 -4.51 6.39
CA VAL A 34 10.51 -4.09 7.76
C VAL A 34 10.08 -5.13 8.80
N ILE A 35 8.89 -5.71 8.63
CA ILE A 35 8.39 -6.79 9.51
C ILE A 35 9.27 -8.04 9.37
N GLU A 36 9.69 -8.39 8.15
CA GLU A 36 10.62 -9.50 7.89
C GLU A 36 11.97 -9.30 8.59
N LEU A 37 12.53 -8.08 8.51
CA LEU A 37 13.79 -7.74 9.17
C LEU A 37 13.66 -7.67 10.70
N ALA A 38 12.60 -7.05 11.22
CA ALA A 38 12.38 -6.88 12.65
C ALA A 38 12.07 -8.22 13.35
N SER A 39 11.33 -9.11 12.68
CA SER A 39 11.03 -10.43 13.21
C SER A 39 12.23 -11.38 13.11
N GLY A 40 13.24 -11.09 12.28
CA GLY A 40 14.43 -11.94 12.07
C GLY A 40 14.10 -13.34 11.53
N GLN A 41 12.86 -13.50 11.09
CA GLN A 41 12.12 -14.73 10.96
C GLN A 41 11.12 -14.42 9.86
N GLY A 42 11.48 -14.72 8.61
CA GLY A 42 10.70 -14.31 7.43
C GLY A 42 9.23 -14.68 7.56
N LEU A 43 8.34 -14.01 6.81
CA LEU A 43 6.87 -14.19 6.88
C LEU A 43 6.41 -15.66 6.92
N LEU A 44 7.20 -16.57 6.36
CA LEU A 44 7.03 -18.03 6.41
C LEU A 44 7.02 -18.64 7.83
N HIS A 45 7.73 -18.08 8.81
CA HIS A 45 7.74 -18.57 10.19
C HIS A 45 6.73 -17.82 11.08
N PHE A 46 6.28 -16.61 10.71
CA PHE A 46 5.01 -16.09 11.28
C PHE A 46 3.81 -16.95 10.87
N TRP A 47 3.85 -17.55 9.67
CA TRP A 47 2.86 -18.50 9.18
C TRP A 47 3.06 -19.95 9.67
N GLY A 48 4.00 -20.18 10.60
CA GLY A 48 4.19 -21.49 11.26
C GLY A 48 4.68 -22.63 10.37
N LEU A 49 5.37 -22.34 9.25
CA LEU A 49 5.86 -23.37 8.32
C LEU A 49 7.23 -23.97 8.69
N MET A 50 7.81 -23.55 9.81
CA MET A 50 8.88 -24.22 10.58
C MET A 50 8.67 -23.96 12.06
#